data_AF-A0A519LL57-F1
#
_entry.id   AF-A0A519LL57-F1
#
_cell.length_a   1.000
_cell.length_b   1.000
_cell.length_c   1.000
_cell.angle_alpha   90.00
_cell.angle_beta   90.00
_cell.angle_gamma   90.00
#
_symmetry.space_group_name_H-M   'P 1'
#
loop_
_entity.id
_entity.type
_entity.pdbx_description
1 polymer ?
#
loop_
_entity_poly.entity_id
_entity_poly.type
_entity_poly.pdbx_seq_one_letter_code
_entity_poly.pdbx_strand_id
1 'polypeptide(L)'
;FHALVALQDAGVDPKSVQIVNLRPPEILAAWERGDIDATFVWDPVLAKAKSNGKVIITSGQIAAKTGKATFDGLAVTKAFAKEHDGFLAQFVQVLADADKAYTGHKGAWTAESAEVKSLAKWSGAEAPTVPASLALYAFVPPAEQASSQWLGGGKDSGVAKSLAATAAFLKEQGTIQNVLPDYSVGVNPAWVRRAK
;
A
#
# COMPACT_ATOMS: atom_id res chain seq x y z
N PHE A 1 -5.66 6.22 -6.99
CA PHE A 1 -6.55 6.53 -5.84
C PHE A 1 -6.00 7.68 -5.00
N HIS A 2 -4.91 7.53 -4.24
CA HIS A 2 -4.42 8.60 -3.35
C HIS A 2 -4.00 9.91 -4.03
N ALA A 3 -3.47 9.85 -5.26
CA ALA A 3 -3.22 11.07 -6.05
C ALA A 3 -4.47 11.96 -6.16
N LEU A 4 -5.65 11.37 -6.28
CA LEU A 4 -6.90 12.13 -6.42
C LEU A 4 -7.52 12.54 -5.11
N VAL A 5 -7.35 11.72 -4.08
CA VAL A 5 -7.68 12.17 -2.71
C VAL A 5 -6.83 13.40 -2.37
N ALA A 6 -5.55 13.43 -2.78
CA ALA A 6 -4.70 14.60 -2.61
C ALA A 6 -5.20 15.81 -3.41
N LEU A 7 -5.60 15.64 -4.67
CA LEU A 7 -6.16 16.72 -5.48
C LEU A 7 -7.47 17.26 -4.87
N GLN A 8 -8.38 16.38 -4.47
CA GLN A 8 -9.64 16.74 -3.81
C GLN A 8 -9.38 17.49 -2.49
N ASP A 9 -8.45 17.00 -1.67
CA ASP A 9 -8.07 17.60 -0.40
C ASP A 9 -7.41 18.98 -0.57
N ALA A 10 -6.71 19.19 -1.70
CA ALA A 10 -6.15 20.47 -2.10
C ALA A 10 -7.17 21.39 -2.82
N GLY A 11 -8.41 20.94 -3.03
CA GLY A 11 -9.44 21.69 -3.75
C GLY A 11 -9.18 21.82 -5.26
N VAL A 12 -8.35 20.95 -5.83
CA VAL A 12 -8.04 20.93 -7.27
C VAL A 12 -9.04 20.03 -8.00
N ASP A 13 -9.67 20.55 -9.04
CA ASP A 13 -10.54 19.76 -9.92
C ASP A 13 -9.69 18.74 -10.69
N PRO A 14 -9.95 17.42 -10.57
CA PRO A 14 -9.24 16.41 -11.36
C PRO A 14 -9.32 16.63 -12.87
N LYS A 15 -10.35 17.33 -13.38
CA LYS A 15 -10.51 17.65 -14.80
C LYS A 15 -9.62 18.81 -15.26
N SER A 16 -9.08 19.60 -14.33
CA SER A 16 -8.16 20.70 -14.66
C SER A 16 -6.70 20.25 -14.73
N VAL A 17 -6.43 18.95 -14.55
CA VAL A 17 -5.09 18.34 -14.66
C VAL A 17 -5.13 17.13 -15.59
N GLN A 18 -4.03 16.85 -16.28
CA GLN A 18 -3.91 15.65 -17.09
C GLN A 18 -3.44 14.48 -16.24
N ILE A 19 -4.36 13.59 -15.88
CA ILE A 19 -4.04 12.38 -15.12
C ILE A 19 -3.69 11.27 -16.10
N VAL A 20 -2.44 10.83 -16.09
CA VAL A 20 -1.98 9.69 -16.88
C VAL A 20 -1.77 8.46 -16.00
N ASN A 21 -2.31 7.32 -16.42
CA ASN A 21 -2.13 6.05 -15.72
C ASN A 21 -0.88 5.34 -16.27
N LEU A 22 0.22 5.41 -15.53
CA LEU A 22 1.51 4.83 -15.90
C LEU A 22 1.96 3.81 -14.85
N ARG A 23 2.59 2.73 -15.30
CA ARG A 23 3.28 1.76 -14.44
C ARG A 23 4.59 2.38 -13.90
N PRO A 24 5.14 1.91 -12.77
CA PRO A 24 6.35 2.51 -12.19
C PRO A 24 7.55 2.68 -13.17
N PRO A 25 7.89 1.70 -14.03
CA PRO A 25 8.95 1.91 -15.03
C PRO A 25 8.63 3.01 -16.05
N GLU A 26 7.35 3.15 -16.42
CA GLU A 26 6.89 4.19 -17.35
C GLU A 26 6.87 5.56 -16.69
N ILE A 27 6.51 5.63 -15.40
CA ILE A 27 6.60 6.85 -14.58
C ILE A 27 8.04 7.33 -14.54
N LEU A 28 9.01 6.45 -14.25
CA LEU A 28 10.42 6.82 -14.19
C LEU A 28 10.89 7.41 -15.53
N ALA A 29 10.59 6.72 -16.63
CA ALA A 29 10.98 7.18 -17.96
C ALA A 29 10.31 8.51 -18.36
N ALA A 30 9.03 8.70 -18.03
CA ALA A 30 8.31 9.95 -18.28
C ALA A 30 8.87 11.10 -17.43
N TRP A 31 9.20 10.85 -16.17
CA TRP A 31 9.82 11.81 -15.26
C TRP A 31 11.19 12.27 -15.76
N GLU A 32 12.05 11.33 -16.17
CA GLU A 32 13.40 11.62 -16.69
C GLU A 32 13.36 12.42 -18.00
N ARG A 33 12.35 12.21 -18.84
CA ARG A 33 12.14 13.00 -20.07
C ARG A 33 11.46 14.36 -19.83
N GLY A 34 10.87 14.59 -18.66
CA GLY A 34 10.08 15.78 -18.37
C GLY A 34 8.66 15.75 -18.97
N ASP A 35 8.13 14.56 -19.28
CA ASP A 35 6.77 14.40 -19.83
C ASP A 35 5.67 14.55 -18.76
N ILE A 36 6.03 14.50 -17.47
CA ILE A 36 5.11 14.64 -16.34
C ILE A 36 5.65 15.62 -15.28
N ASP A 37 4.79 16.47 -14.74
CA ASP A 37 5.17 17.48 -13.74
C ASP A 37 5.16 16.96 -12.30
N ALA A 38 4.35 15.92 -12.04
CA ALA A 38 4.16 15.34 -10.72
C ALA A 38 3.89 13.84 -10.83
N THR A 39 4.26 13.09 -9.79
CA THR A 39 3.95 11.66 -9.69
C THR A 39 3.56 11.27 -8.27
N PHE A 40 2.72 10.24 -8.16
CA PHE A 40 2.38 9.60 -6.90
C PHE A 40 2.83 8.14 -6.98
N VAL A 41 4.01 7.86 -6.44
CA VAL A 41 4.71 6.58 -6.65
C VAL A 41 5.44 6.15 -5.38
N TRP A 42 5.82 4.87 -5.31
CA TRP A 42 6.61 4.27 -4.24
C TRP A 42 8.04 3.93 -4.70
N ASP A 43 8.87 3.46 -3.79
CA ASP A 43 10.24 3.01 -4.10
C ASP A 43 10.23 1.77 -5.00
N PRO A 44 11.23 1.61 -5.90
CA PRO A 44 12.46 2.39 -6.00
C PRO A 44 12.33 3.69 -6.84
N VAL A 45 11.21 3.89 -7.54
CA VAL A 45 11.02 5.04 -8.44
C VAL A 45 10.95 6.35 -7.66
N LEU A 46 10.33 6.34 -6.47
CA LEU A 46 10.28 7.49 -5.58
C LEU A 46 11.68 8.03 -5.23
N ALA A 47 12.64 7.15 -4.90
CA ALA A 47 14.02 7.56 -4.65
C ALA A 47 14.66 8.29 -5.85
N LYS A 48 14.40 7.83 -7.08
CA LYS A 48 14.91 8.50 -8.29
C LYS A 48 14.21 9.82 -8.53
N ALA A 49 12.88 9.89 -8.40
CA ALA A 49 12.12 11.13 -8.55
C ALA A 49 12.52 12.20 -7.50
N LYS A 50 12.92 11.79 -6.29
CA LYS A 50 13.42 12.69 -5.25
C LYS A 50 14.78 13.33 -5.57
N SER A 51 15.56 12.77 -6.48
CA SER A 51 16.89 13.31 -6.81
C SER A 51 16.83 14.71 -7.45
N ASN A 52 15.74 15.00 -8.16
CA ASN A 52 15.49 16.27 -8.84
C ASN A 52 14.06 16.81 -8.59
N GLY A 53 13.31 16.22 -7.65
CA GLY A 53 11.96 16.60 -7.30
C GLY A 53 11.80 16.98 -5.82
N LYS A 54 10.60 17.43 -5.46
CA LYS A 54 10.23 17.78 -4.07
C LYS A 54 8.97 17.02 -3.67
N VAL A 55 9.00 16.42 -2.48
CA VAL A 55 7.80 15.78 -1.90
C VAL A 55 6.79 16.86 -1.53
N ILE A 56 5.59 16.79 -2.12
CA ILE A 56 4.49 17.71 -1.87
C ILE A 56 3.57 17.17 -0.76
N ILE A 57 3.26 15.87 -0.82
CA ILE A 57 2.36 15.18 0.12
C ILE A 57 2.71 13.69 0.16
N THR A 58 2.34 13.01 1.24
CA THR A 58 2.51 11.55 1.40
C THR A 58 1.18 10.85 1.68
N SER A 59 1.09 9.55 1.38
CA SER A 59 -0.07 8.72 1.74
C SER A 59 -0.40 8.77 3.23
N GLY A 60 0.61 8.83 4.10
CA GLY A 60 0.41 8.94 5.55
C GLY A 60 -0.28 10.24 5.95
N GLN A 61 0.12 11.37 5.35
CA GLN A 61 -0.52 12.67 5.58
C GLN A 61 -1.97 12.69 5.07
N ILE A 62 -2.22 12.12 3.90
CA ILE A 62 -3.57 12.01 3.33
C ILE A 62 -4.47 11.16 4.23
N ALA A 63 -3.97 10.00 4.68
CA ALA A 63 -4.70 9.11 5.56
C ALA A 63 -5.03 9.78 6.90
N ALA A 64 -4.06 10.48 7.50
CA ALA A 64 -4.27 11.21 8.75
C ALA A 64 -5.31 12.33 8.63
N LYS A 65 -5.36 13.02 7.47
CA LYS A 65 -6.29 14.14 7.26
C LYS A 65 -7.69 13.70 6.83
N THR A 66 -7.78 12.65 6.02
CA THR A 66 -9.03 12.27 5.34
C THR A 66 -9.66 10.98 5.86
N GLY A 67 -8.91 10.20 6.66
CA GLY A 67 -9.29 8.84 7.05
C GLY A 67 -9.24 7.82 5.90
N LYS A 68 -8.92 8.25 4.67
CA LYS A 68 -8.78 7.36 3.50
C LYS A 68 -7.34 6.85 3.46
N ALA A 69 -7.14 5.61 3.92
CA ALA A 69 -5.84 4.94 3.84
C ALA A 69 -5.76 4.03 2.61
N THR A 70 -4.58 3.99 1.99
CA THR A 70 -4.14 2.89 1.11
C THR A 70 -3.34 1.90 1.92
N PHE A 71 -3.42 0.64 1.53
CA PHE A 71 -2.67 -0.45 2.12
C PHE A 71 -2.15 -1.38 1.04
N ASP A 72 -1.08 -2.07 1.36
CA ASP A 72 -0.67 -3.26 0.63
C ASP A 72 -1.40 -4.46 1.24
N GLY A 73 -2.01 -5.26 0.37
CA GLY A 73 -2.83 -6.39 0.77
C GLY A 73 -2.36 -7.67 0.11
N LEU A 74 -2.49 -8.78 0.83
CA LEU A 74 -2.30 -10.12 0.29
C LEU A 74 -3.66 -10.71 -0.05
N ALA A 75 -3.79 -11.20 -1.28
CA ALA A 75 -5.00 -11.83 -1.77
C ALA A 75 -4.73 -13.30 -2.10
N VAL A 76 -5.74 -14.14 -1.85
CA VAL A 76 -5.71 -15.57 -2.13
C VAL A 76 -7.05 -16.00 -2.70
N THR A 77 -7.04 -17.01 -3.57
CA THR A 77 -8.28 -17.54 -4.12
C THR A 77 -9.06 -18.29 -3.04
N LYS A 78 -10.39 -18.27 -3.13
CA LYS A 78 -11.26 -18.97 -2.16
C LYS A 78 -11.00 -20.48 -2.12
N ALA A 79 -10.69 -21.08 -3.27
CA ALA A 79 -10.38 -22.51 -3.36
C ALA A 79 -9.12 -22.86 -2.56
N PHE A 80 -8.01 -22.16 -2.83
CA PHE A 80 -6.75 -22.38 -2.09
C PHE A 80 -6.92 -22.09 -0.60
N ALA A 81 -7.65 -21.02 -0.25
CA ALA A 81 -7.93 -20.67 1.14
C ALA A 81 -8.68 -21.77 1.90
N LYS A 82 -9.63 -22.43 1.25
CA LYS A 82 -10.41 -23.53 1.84
C LYS A 82 -9.55 -24.78 2.06
N GLU A 83 -8.68 -25.10 1.11
CA GLU A 83 -7.83 -26.29 1.16
C GLU A 83 -6.62 -26.12 2.10
N HIS A 84 -6.15 -24.87 2.29
CA HIS A 84 -4.90 -24.57 2.98
C HIS A 84 -5.07 -23.59 4.14
N ASP A 85 -6.20 -23.61 4.85
CA ASP A 85 -6.49 -22.69 5.97
C ASP A 85 -5.40 -22.70 7.06
N GLY A 86 -4.95 -23.90 7.47
CA GLY A 86 -3.90 -24.05 8.48
C GLY A 86 -2.56 -23.46 8.03
N PHE A 87 -2.20 -23.66 6.77
CA PHE A 87 -1.00 -23.07 6.17
C PHE A 87 -1.10 -21.54 6.13
N LEU A 88 -2.23 -20.99 5.73
CA LEU A 88 -2.42 -19.53 5.64
C LEU A 88 -2.36 -18.85 7.01
N ALA A 89 -2.89 -19.49 8.06
CA ALA A 89 -2.72 -18.99 9.42
C ALA A 89 -1.25 -18.95 9.87
N GLN A 90 -0.47 -19.99 9.55
CA GLN A 90 0.97 -20.02 9.84
C GLN A 90 1.74 -18.99 9.00
N PHE A 91 1.40 -18.86 7.72
CA PHE A 91 1.99 -17.87 6.82
C PHE A 91 1.77 -16.44 7.34
N VAL A 92 0.56 -16.12 7.79
CA VAL A 92 0.27 -14.82 8.42
C VAL A 92 1.02 -14.63 9.73
N GLN A 93 1.23 -15.68 10.53
CA GLN A 93 2.09 -15.60 11.72
C GLN A 93 3.55 -15.26 11.35
N VAL A 94 4.12 -15.89 10.32
CA VAL A 94 5.49 -15.60 9.88
C VAL A 94 5.64 -14.14 9.45
N LEU A 95 4.64 -13.59 8.75
CA LEU A 95 4.61 -12.16 8.40
C LEU A 95 4.55 -11.27 9.64
N ALA A 96 3.67 -11.60 10.60
CA ALA A 96 3.55 -10.86 11.85
C ALA A 96 4.86 -10.87 12.66
N ASP A 97 5.56 -12.00 12.71
CA ASP A 97 6.85 -12.14 13.39
C ASP A 97 7.93 -11.30 12.72
N ALA A 98 7.97 -11.28 11.38
CA ALA A 98 8.90 -10.45 10.62
C ALA A 98 8.64 -8.95 10.82
N ASP A 99 7.37 -8.53 10.77
CA ASP A 99 6.94 -7.16 11.02
C ASP A 99 7.29 -6.73 12.45
N LYS A 100 7.09 -7.62 13.43
CA LYS A 100 7.46 -7.40 14.83
C LYS A 100 8.98 -7.28 15.01
N ALA A 101 9.76 -8.12 14.33
CA ALA A 101 11.22 -8.06 14.36
C ALA A 101 11.73 -6.71 13.83
N TYR A 102 11.17 -6.23 12.72
CA TYR A 102 11.48 -4.89 12.20
C TYR A 102 11.03 -3.78 13.17
N THR A 103 9.76 -3.75 13.54
CA THR A 103 9.18 -2.66 14.33
C THR A 103 9.78 -2.56 15.73
N GLY A 104 10.16 -3.68 16.34
CA GLY A 104 10.83 -3.71 17.65
C GLY A 104 12.29 -3.26 17.62
N HIS A 105 12.98 -3.35 16.48
CA HIS A 105 14.42 -3.09 16.37
C HIS A 105 14.80 -2.34 15.08
N LYS A 106 14.04 -1.30 14.70
CA LYS A 106 14.26 -0.56 13.44
C LYS A 106 15.71 -0.10 13.24
N GLY A 107 16.38 0.32 14.31
CA GLY A 107 17.78 0.77 14.26
C GLY A 107 18.80 -0.32 13.89
N ALA A 108 18.45 -1.60 14.06
CA ALA A 108 19.31 -2.73 13.68
C ALA A 108 19.27 -3.03 12.18
N TRP A 109 18.24 -2.56 11.48
CA TRP A 109 18.04 -2.77 10.04
C TRP A 109 18.83 -1.73 9.24
N THR A 110 20.16 -1.83 9.31
CA THR A 110 21.09 -0.97 8.58
C THR A 110 21.38 -1.52 7.18
N ALA A 111 21.99 -0.73 6.30
CA ALA A 111 22.41 -1.15 4.95
C ALA A 111 23.25 -2.45 4.95
N GLU A 112 23.97 -2.72 6.05
CA GLU A 112 24.84 -3.88 6.18
C GLU A 112 24.16 -5.12 6.76
N SER A 113 22.95 -4.96 7.32
CA SER A 113 22.17 -6.07 7.89
C SER A 113 21.78 -7.10 6.83
N ALA A 114 21.67 -8.36 7.24
CA ALA A 114 21.31 -9.46 6.34
C ALA A 114 19.89 -9.26 5.78
N GLU A 115 19.00 -8.74 6.61
CA GLU A 115 17.61 -8.41 6.30
C GLU A 115 17.53 -7.37 5.19
N VAL A 116 18.26 -6.24 5.32
CA VAL A 116 18.29 -5.19 4.30
C VAL A 116 18.93 -5.66 3.01
N LYS A 117 20.04 -6.43 3.07
CA LYS A 117 20.67 -7.03 1.89
C LYS A 117 19.71 -7.97 1.14
N SER A 118 18.94 -8.76 1.89
CA SER A 118 17.91 -9.65 1.32
C SER A 118 16.78 -8.85 0.66
N LEU A 119 16.26 -7.82 1.33
CA LEU A 119 15.23 -6.94 0.78
C LEU A 119 15.71 -6.21 -0.48
N ALA A 120 16.93 -5.68 -0.48
CA ALA A 120 17.54 -5.03 -1.64
C ALA A 120 17.59 -5.97 -2.85
N LYS A 121 18.03 -7.22 -2.64
CA LYS A 121 18.08 -8.25 -3.69
C LYS A 121 16.72 -8.53 -4.32
N TRP A 122 15.67 -8.65 -3.51
CA TRP A 122 14.32 -9.01 -4.00
C TRP A 122 13.57 -7.82 -4.59
N SER A 123 13.72 -6.63 -4.01
CA SER A 123 13.04 -5.41 -4.47
C SER A 123 13.75 -4.74 -5.65
N GLY A 124 15.03 -5.03 -5.87
CA GLY A 124 15.88 -4.30 -6.81
C GLY A 124 16.31 -2.92 -6.31
N ALA A 125 16.03 -2.58 -5.05
CA ALA A 125 16.49 -1.35 -4.41
C ALA A 125 17.99 -1.43 -4.06
N GLU A 126 18.62 -0.27 -3.95
CA GLU A 126 19.98 -0.16 -3.41
C GLU A 126 19.92 -0.35 -1.88
N ALA A 127 20.74 -1.24 -1.31
CA ALA A 127 20.69 -1.54 0.13
C ALA A 127 20.71 -0.30 1.06
N PRO A 128 21.47 0.78 0.78
CA PRO A 128 21.44 2.00 1.58
C PRO A 128 20.08 2.72 1.63
N THR A 129 19.21 2.53 0.63
CA THR A 129 17.91 3.23 0.57
C THR A 129 16.79 2.46 1.28
N VAL A 130 16.96 1.15 1.48
CA VAL A 130 15.94 0.26 2.08
C VAL A 130 15.50 0.72 3.47
N PRO A 131 16.37 1.09 4.44
CA PRO A 131 15.91 1.49 5.76
C PRO A 131 14.99 2.72 5.74
N ALA A 132 15.34 3.71 4.91
CA ALA A 132 14.53 4.91 4.74
C ALA A 132 13.20 4.59 4.04
N SER A 133 13.20 3.64 3.09
CA SER A 133 11.98 3.17 2.42
C SER A 133 11.05 2.45 3.40
N LEU A 134 11.56 1.50 4.19
CA LEU A 134 10.78 0.79 5.21
C LEU A 134 10.15 1.75 6.23
N ALA A 135 10.86 2.83 6.59
CA ALA A 135 10.35 3.84 7.52
C ALA A 135 9.14 4.63 6.98
N LEU A 136 8.85 4.57 5.66
CA LEU A 136 7.66 5.17 5.06
C LEU A 136 6.39 4.33 5.30
N TYR A 137 6.53 3.07 5.72
CA TYR A 137 5.43 2.15 5.95
C TYR A 137 5.09 2.02 7.44
N ALA A 138 3.80 1.84 7.70
CA ALA A 138 3.30 1.39 9.00
C ALA A 138 3.02 -0.12 8.90
N PHE A 139 3.77 -0.92 9.65
CA PHE A 139 3.54 -2.35 9.78
C PHE A 139 2.58 -2.60 10.94
N VAL A 140 1.33 -2.90 10.58
CA VAL A 140 0.20 -2.96 11.51
C VAL A 140 0.21 -4.31 12.25
N PRO A 141 0.23 -4.34 13.59
CA PRO A 141 0.19 -5.61 14.33
C PRO A 141 -1.11 -6.40 14.09
N PRO A 142 -1.11 -7.75 14.17
CA PRO A 142 -2.28 -8.56 13.84
C PRO A 142 -3.56 -8.20 14.60
N ALA A 143 -3.44 -7.85 15.88
CA ALA A 143 -4.57 -7.42 16.71
C ALA A 143 -5.24 -6.15 16.15
N GLU A 144 -4.45 -5.20 15.65
CA GLU A 144 -4.97 -3.99 15.01
C GLU A 144 -5.51 -4.32 13.60
N GLN A 145 -4.82 -5.17 12.83
CA GLN A 145 -5.33 -5.65 11.53
C GLN A 145 -6.72 -6.32 11.65
N ALA A 146 -6.97 -7.03 12.74
CA ALA A 146 -8.24 -7.71 13.01
C ALA A 146 -9.40 -6.76 13.36
N SER A 147 -9.11 -5.49 13.66
CA SER A 147 -10.09 -4.47 14.07
C SER A 147 -10.88 -3.90 12.88
N SER A 148 -11.91 -3.10 13.19
CA SER A 148 -12.70 -2.38 12.16
C SER A 148 -11.91 -1.34 11.37
N GLN A 149 -10.77 -0.90 11.89
CA GLN A 149 -9.87 0.00 11.17
C GLN A 149 -9.28 -0.68 9.92
N TRP A 150 -9.15 -2.01 9.92
CA TRP A 150 -8.49 -2.77 8.86
C TRP A 150 -9.39 -3.86 8.29
N LEU A 151 -9.21 -5.13 8.68
CA LEU A 151 -9.89 -6.29 8.07
C LEU A 151 -11.19 -6.70 8.78
N GLY A 152 -11.38 -6.29 10.05
CA GLY A 152 -12.56 -6.62 10.84
C GLY A 152 -13.76 -5.72 10.56
N GLY A 153 -14.97 -6.10 10.98
CA GLY A 153 -16.16 -5.24 10.84
C GLY A 153 -16.91 -5.35 9.50
N GLY A 154 -16.57 -6.32 8.65
CA GLY A 154 -17.33 -6.60 7.42
C GLY A 154 -17.34 -5.41 6.45
N LYS A 155 -18.50 -5.00 5.96
CA LYS A 155 -18.64 -3.83 5.07
C LYS A 155 -18.11 -2.53 5.67
N ASP A 156 -18.07 -2.46 7.00
CA ASP A 156 -17.62 -1.28 7.73
C ASP A 156 -16.12 -1.26 8.00
N SER A 157 -15.42 -2.36 7.67
CA SER A 157 -13.98 -2.46 7.72
C SER A 157 -13.31 -1.38 6.86
N GLY A 158 -12.18 -0.85 7.32
CA GLY A 158 -11.40 0.13 6.55
C GLY A 158 -10.98 -0.42 5.20
N VAL A 159 -10.58 -1.69 5.13
CA VAL A 159 -10.22 -2.37 3.87
C VAL A 159 -11.41 -2.44 2.91
N ALA A 160 -12.59 -2.89 3.35
CA ALA A 160 -13.77 -2.95 2.47
C ALA A 160 -14.20 -1.57 1.97
N LYS A 161 -14.15 -0.55 2.83
CA LYS A 161 -14.45 0.85 2.46
C LYS A 161 -13.46 1.39 1.44
N SER A 162 -12.17 1.15 1.63
CA SER A 162 -11.13 1.55 0.69
C SER A 162 -11.24 0.82 -0.65
N LEU A 163 -11.58 -0.47 -0.67
CA LEU A 163 -11.85 -1.22 -1.90
C LEU A 163 -13.08 -0.66 -2.64
N ALA A 164 -14.16 -0.39 -1.92
CA ALA A 164 -15.37 0.21 -2.49
C ALA A 164 -15.10 1.60 -3.08
N ALA A 165 -14.37 2.45 -2.34
CA ALA A 165 -13.98 3.78 -2.82
C ALA A 165 -13.07 3.71 -4.05
N THR A 166 -12.12 2.76 -4.06
CA THR A 166 -11.24 2.53 -5.22
C THR A 166 -12.02 2.07 -6.43
N ALA A 167 -12.98 1.16 -6.26
CA ALA A 167 -13.80 0.68 -7.37
C ALA A 167 -14.75 1.74 -7.91
N ALA A 168 -15.40 2.52 -7.03
CA ALA A 168 -16.20 3.67 -7.44
C ALA A 168 -15.38 4.66 -8.25
N PHE A 169 -14.16 4.95 -7.80
CA PHE A 169 -13.22 5.80 -8.50
C PHE A 169 -12.84 5.25 -9.89
N LEU A 170 -12.45 3.97 -9.97
CA LEU A 170 -12.09 3.33 -11.25
C LEU A 170 -13.28 3.29 -12.22
N LYS A 171 -14.52 3.23 -11.70
CA LYS A 171 -15.74 3.31 -12.52
C LYS A 171 -15.95 4.71 -13.07
N GLU A 172 -15.76 5.74 -12.26
CA GLU A 172 -15.86 7.14 -12.70
C GLU A 172 -14.84 7.46 -13.81
N GLN A 173 -13.65 6.87 -13.76
CA GLN A 173 -12.63 6.99 -14.81
C GLN A 173 -12.90 6.10 -16.05
N GLY A 174 -13.98 5.32 -16.06
CA GLY A 174 -14.28 4.38 -17.14
C GLY A 174 -13.33 3.18 -17.24
N THR A 175 -12.44 2.99 -16.25
CA THR A 175 -11.49 1.85 -16.22
C THR A 175 -12.20 0.54 -15.92
N ILE A 176 -13.26 0.57 -15.10
CA ILE A 176 -14.14 -0.57 -14.86
C ILE A 176 -15.60 -0.17 -15.11
N GLN A 177 -16.43 -1.12 -15.51
CA GLN A 177 -17.84 -0.85 -15.81
C GLN A 177 -18.76 -1.10 -14.60
N ASN A 178 -18.41 -2.10 -13.79
CA ASN A 178 -19.23 -2.59 -12.68
C ASN A 178 -18.52 -2.44 -11.35
N VAL A 179 -19.31 -2.21 -10.30
CA VAL A 179 -18.86 -2.21 -8.90
C VAL A 179 -19.69 -3.22 -8.11
N LEU A 180 -19.11 -3.79 -7.06
CA LEU A 180 -19.84 -4.69 -6.16
C LEU A 180 -20.71 -3.86 -5.19
N PRO A 181 -21.86 -4.39 -4.77
CA PRO A 181 -22.66 -3.77 -3.71
C PRO A 181 -21.98 -3.86 -2.33
N ASP A 182 -21.11 -4.87 -2.14
CA ASP A 182 -20.34 -5.08 -0.92
C ASP A 182 -18.97 -5.69 -1.25
N TYR A 183 -17.89 -5.02 -0.83
CA TYR A 183 -16.51 -5.48 -1.02
C TYR A 183 -15.99 -6.32 0.15
N SER A 184 -16.72 -6.41 1.26
CA SER A 184 -16.33 -7.26 2.39
C SER A 184 -16.33 -8.75 2.06
N VAL A 185 -17.00 -9.15 0.97
CA VAL A 185 -16.98 -10.51 0.42
C VAL A 185 -15.59 -11.00 -0.01
N GLY A 186 -14.63 -10.07 -0.16
CA GLY A 186 -13.22 -10.33 -0.46
C GLY A 186 -12.27 -10.11 0.73
N VAL A 187 -12.79 -9.82 1.92
CA VAL A 187 -11.98 -9.49 3.11
C VAL A 187 -12.08 -10.61 4.15
N ASN A 188 -10.93 -11.12 4.60
CA ASN A 188 -10.87 -12.19 5.60
C ASN A 188 -9.98 -11.82 6.80
N PRO A 189 -10.56 -11.50 7.98
CA PRO A 189 -9.80 -11.23 9.19
C PRO A 189 -9.42 -12.49 9.99
N ALA A 190 -9.81 -13.70 9.56
CA ALA A 190 -9.69 -14.89 10.40
C ALA A 190 -8.23 -15.28 10.70
N TRP A 191 -7.32 -15.16 9.72
CA TRP A 191 -5.93 -15.57 9.90
C TRP A 191 -5.15 -14.60 10.80
N VAL A 192 -5.36 -13.28 10.65
CA VAL A 192 -4.71 -12.29 11.52
C VAL A 192 -5.20 -12.39 12.97
N ARG A 193 -6.46 -12.81 13.20
CA ARG A 193 -6.97 -13.10 14.56
C ARG A 193 -6.31 -14.31 15.23
N ARG A 194 -5.73 -15.20 14.43
CA ARG A 194 -5.03 -16.40 14.92
C ARG A 194 -3.53 -16.15 15.13
N ALA A 195 -2.99 -15.09 14.53
CA ALA A 195 -1.62 -14.67 14.75
C ALA A 195 -1.47 -14.01 16.12
N LYS A 196 -0.36 -14.29 16.81
CA LYS A 196 -0.04 -13.85 18.17
C LYS A 196 1.18 -12.95 18.22
#